data_AF-L1Q289-F1
#
_entry.id   AF-L1Q289-F1
#
_cell.length_a   1.000
_cell.length_b   1.000
_cell.length_c   1.000
_cell.angle_alpha   90.00
_cell.angle_beta   90.00
_cell.angle_gamma   90.00
#
_symmetry.space_group_name_H-M   'P 1'
#
loop_
_entity.id
_entity.type
_entity.pdbx_description
1 polymer ?
#
loop_
_entity_poly.entity_id
_entity_poly.type
_entity_poly.pdbx_seq_one_letter_code
_entity_poly.pdbx_strand_id
1 'polypeptide(L)'
;MRKVTLLLGIWCLICVIINPFVFWEMLFNNLLYTSDDFRYNNAVEIIGGTIFFTAFIVSSIFLIYQTVLRLMQKSHYKVFKVVKIIYFFLLLNIVFYSFIYYILSNATK
;
A
#
# COMPACT_ATOMS: atom_id res chain seq x y z
N MET A 1 -10.68 15.69 -15.28
CA MET A 1 -10.66 14.63 -14.24
C MET A 1 -9.75 13.44 -14.56
N ARG A 2 -9.71 12.91 -15.81
CA ARG A 2 -8.90 11.71 -16.17
C ARG A 2 -7.43 11.74 -15.73
N LYS A 3 -6.74 12.87 -15.86
CA LYS A 3 -5.33 13.02 -15.43
C LYS A 3 -5.18 12.85 -13.92
N VAL A 4 -6.07 13.48 -13.14
CA VAL A 4 -6.09 13.39 -11.66
C VAL A 4 -6.34 11.96 -11.19
N THR A 5 -7.32 11.27 -11.80
CA THR A 5 -7.62 9.87 -11.49
C THR A 5 -6.43 8.95 -11.77
N LEU A 6 -5.68 9.23 -12.84
CA LEU A 6 -4.51 8.43 -13.21
C LEU A 6 -3.33 8.70 -12.27
N LEU A 7 -3.11 9.96 -11.88
CA LEU A 7 -2.12 10.32 -10.85
C LEU A 7 -2.44 9.66 -9.50
N LEU A 8 -3.70 9.69 -9.08
CA LEU A 8 -4.14 9.02 -7.86
C LEU A 8 -3.91 7.50 -7.94
N GLY A 9 -4.20 6.88 -9.09
CA GLY A 9 -3.91 5.46 -9.31
C GLY A 9 -2.42 5.14 -9.24
N ILE A 10 -1.55 5.98 -9.81
CA ILE A 10 -0.09 5.82 -9.71
C ILE A 10 0.35 5.95 -8.25
N TRP A 11 -0.15 6.96 -7.52
CA TRP A 11 0.16 7.15 -6.11
C TRP A 11 -0.24 5.93 -5.26
N CYS A 12 -1.47 5.44 -5.43
CA CYS A 12 -1.94 4.22 -4.77
C CYS A 12 -1.03 3.02 -5.08
N LEU A 13 -0.66 2.85 -6.35
CA LEU A 13 0.22 1.76 -6.76
C LEU A 13 1.59 1.83 -6.07
N ILE A 14 2.21 3.02 -6.03
CA ILE A 14 3.48 3.24 -5.35
C ILE A 14 3.36 2.89 -3.87
N CYS A 15 2.31 3.39 -3.19
CA CYS A 15 2.10 3.11 -1.78
C CYS A 15 1.92 1.62 -1.51
N VAL A 16 1.08 0.90 -2.28
CA VAL A 16 0.86 -0.54 -2.08
C VAL A 16 2.15 -1.35 -2.33
N ILE A 17 3.01 -0.94 -3.28
CA ILE A 17 4.29 -1.63 -3.54
C ILE A 17 5.31 -1.37 -2.43
N ILE A 18 5.42 -0.13 -1.96
CA ILE A 18 6.47 0.28 -1.00
C ILE A 18 6.10 -0.08 0.44
N ASN A 19 4.81 -0.11 0.77
CA ASN A 19 4.29 -0.39 2.10
C ASN A 19 4.91 -1.60 2.84
N PRO A 20 5.05 -2.81 2.25
CA PRO A 20 5.64 -3.94 2.96
C PRO A 20 7.12 -3.71 3.30
N PHE A 21 7.87 -2.99 2.46
CA PHE A 21 9.27 -2.65 2.73
C PHE A 21 9.40 -1.64 3.87
N VAL A 22 8.55 -0.60 3.85
CA VAL A 22 8.50 0.40 4.93
C VAL A 22 8.15 -0.26 6.26
N PHE A 23 7.15 -1.14 6.25
CA PHE A 23 6.74 -1.87 7.45
C PHE A 23 7.84 -2.79 7.96
N TRP A 24 8.50 -3.55 7.06
CA TRP A 24 9.61 -4.42 7.43
C TRP A 24 10.76 -3.65 8.07
N GLU A 25 11.13 -2.51 7.49
CA GLU A 25 12.22 -1.69 8.03
C GLU A 25 11.87 -1.09 9.40
N MET A 26 10.62 -0.64 9.58
CA MET A 26 10.14 -0.17 10.88
C MET A 26 10.19 -1.27 11.95
N LEU A 27 9.84 -2.50 11.60
CA LEU A 27 9.70 -3.59 12.57
C LEU A 27 11.03 -4.30 12.89
N PHE A 28 11.86 -4.57 11.88
CA PHE A 28 13.07 -5.38 12.03
C PHE A 28 14.38 -4.60 11.89
N ASN A 29 14.35 -3.38 11.34
CA ASN A 29 15.54 -2.54 11.08
C ASN A 29 16.71 -3.29 10.41
N ASN A 30 16.40 -4.10 9.39
CA ASN A 30 17.33 -5.10 8.86
C ASN A 30 17.58 -4.97 7.34
N LEU A 31 16.88 -4.05 6.65
CA LEU A 31 16.91 -3.97 5.19
C LEU A 31 17.71 -2.75 4.71
N LEU A 32 17.67 -1.62 5.42
CA LEU A 32 18.45 -0.41 5.12
C LEU A 32 19.43 -0.04 6.24
N TYR A 33 19.45 -0.78 7.36
CA TYR A 33 20.29 -0.51 8.54
C TYR A 33 20.18 0.93 9.02
N THR A 34 18.95 1.46 9.07
CA THR A 34 18.71 2.83 9.54
C THR A 34 19.01 2.97 11.04
N SER A 35 19.49 4.15 11.45
CA SER A 35 19.67 4.44 12.89
C SER A 35 18.33 4.53 13.61
N ASP A 36 18.29 4.20 14.90
CA ASP A 36 17.07 4.31 15.71
C ASP A 36 16.54 5.77 15.73
N ASP A 37 17.43 6.76 15.75
CA ASP A 37 17.06 8.18 15.66
C ASP A 37 16.29 8.52 14.38
N PHE A 38 16.59 7.85 13.27
CA PHE A 38 15.86 8.01 12.02
C PHE A 38 14.50 7.32 12.07
N ARG A 39 14.44 6.14 12.68
CA ARG A 39 13.21 5.32 12.74
C ARG A 39 12.14 5.93 13.65
N TYR A 40 12.54 6.53 14.76
CA TYR A 40 11.65 7.23 15.70
C TYR A 40 11.50 8.72 15.39
N ASN A 41 11.99 9.18 14.24
CA ASN A 41 11.72 10.52 13.79
C ASN A 41 10.24 10.67 13.44
N ASN A 42 9.59 11.65 14.06
CA ASN A 42 8.17 11.97 13.84
C ASN A 42 7.84 12.17 12.34
N ALA A 43 8.77 12.71 11.55
CA ALA A 43 8.58 12.85 10.10
C ALA A 43 8.49 11.49 9.38
N VAL A 44 9.33 10.52 9.77
CA VAL A 44 9.36 9.18 9.18
C VAL A 44 8.11 8.40 9.57
N GLU A 45 7.65 8.55 10.83
CA GLU A 45 6.40 7.96 11.29
C GLU A 45 5.20 8.48 10.51
N ILE A 46 5.09 9.81 10.31
CA ILE A 46 4.00 10.42 9.52
C ILE A 46 4.01 9.92 8.07
N ILE A 47 5.20 9.85 7.45
CA ILE A 47 5.34 9.36 6.07
C ILE A 47 4.94 7.89 5.98
N GLY A 48 5.43 7.04 6.88
CA GLY A 48 5.09 5.63 6.92
C GLY A 48 3.59 5.40 7.16
N GLY A 49 3.00 6.15 8.10
CA GLY A 49 1.57 6.14 8.36
C GLY A 49 0.75 6.56 7.13
N THR A 50 1.21 7.58 6.39
CA THR A 50 0.56 8.02 5.15
C THR A 50 0.62 6.95 4.06
N ILE A 51 1.76 6.27 3.91
CA ILE A 51 1.93 5.17 2.97
C ILE A 51 0.99 4.02 3.33
N PHE A 52 0.94 3.64 4.61
CA PHE A 52 0.08 2.56 5.11
C PHE A 52 -1.41 2.89 4.92
N PHE A 53 -1.83 4.09 5.33
CA PHE A 53 -3.20 4.57 5.16
C PHE A 53 -3.59 4.59 3.68
N THR A 54 -2.71 5.06 2.80
CA THR A 54 -2.98 5.07 1.36
C THR A 54 -3.06 3.66 0.79
N ALA A 55 -2.15 2.77 1.18
CA ALA A 55 -2.10 1.40 0.68
C ALA A 55 -3.36 0.60 1.01
N PHE A 56 -3.91 0.75 2.22
CA PHE A 56 -5.06 -0.07 2.65
C PHE A 56 -6.40 0.64 2.51
N ILE A 57 -6.50 1.92 2.83
CA ILE A 57 -7.79 2.62 2.86
C ILE A 57 -8.05 3.30 1.52
N VAL A 58 -7.17 4.22 1.11
CA VAL A 58 -7.37 5.01 -0.11
C VAL A 58 -7.39 4.12 -1.35
N SER A 59 -6.46 3.16 -1.45
CA SER A 59 -6.40 2.24 -2.57
C SER A 59 -7.65 1.37 -2.67
N SER A 60 -8.16 0.84 -1.55
CA SER A 60 -9.39 0.03 -1.53
C SER A 60 -10.60 0.83 -1.98
N ILE A 61 -10.78 2.06 -1.49
CA ILE A 61 -11.85 2.96 -1.93
C ILE A 61 -11.71 3.25 -3.43
N PHE A 62 -10.49 3.52 -3.89
CA PHE A 62 -10.21 3.77 -5.31
C PHE A 62 -10.56 2.56 -6.18
N LEU A 63 -10.23 1.35 -5.76
CA LEU A 63 -10.58 0.11 -6.46
C LEU A 63 -12.11 -0.05 -6.59
N ILE A 64 -12.86 0.15 -5.50
CA ILE A 64 -14.33 0.08 -5.50
C ILE A 64 -14.90 1.11 -6.46
N TYR A 65 -14.46 2.36 -6.36
CA TYR A 65 -14.91 3.44 -7.22
C TYR A 65 -14.67 3.15 -8.71
N GLN A 66 -13.49 2.66 -9.08
CA GLN A 66 -13.17 2.32 -10.46
C GLN A 66 -13.95 1.11 -10.98
N THR A 67 -14.28 0.17 -10.10
CA THR A 67 -15.13 -0.98 -10.42
C THR A 67 -16.55 -0.53 -10.73
N VAL A 68 -17.15 0.33 -9.90
CA VAL A 68 -18.48 0.92 -10.13
C VAL A 68 -18.49 1.70 -11.46
N LEU A 69 -17.49 2.53 -11.72
CA LEU A 69 -17.37 3.24 -13.00
C LEU A 69 -17.26 2.30 -14.21
N ARG A 70 -16.62 1.14 -14.05
CA ARG A 70 -16.51 0.13 -15.11
C ARG A 70 -17.85 -0.53 -15.39
N LEU A 71 -18.62 -0.86 -14.34
CA LEU A 71 -19.99 -1.39 -14.48
C LEU A 71 -20.91 -0.40 -15.19
N MET A 72 -20.75 0.90 -14.93
CA MET A 72 -21.46 1.98 -15.63
C MET A 72 -20.91 2.28 -17.04
N GLN A 73 -19.94 1.51 -17.54
CA GLN A 73 -19.24 1.73 -18.83
C GLN A 73 -18.57 3.11 -18.98
N LYS A 74 -18.35 3.84 -17.88
CA LYS A 74 -17.71 5.17 -17.85
C LYS A 74 -16.20 5.11 -17.55
N SER A 75 -15.68 3.93 -17.20
CA SER A 75 -14.27 3.76 -16.85
C SER A 75 -13.35 3.72 -18.07
N HIS A 76 -12.25 4.48 -17.99
CA HIS A 76 -11.20 4.47 -19.00
C HIS A 76 -10.30 3.24 -18.88
N TYR A 77 -10.08 2.56 -20.01
CA TYR A 77 -9.25 1.35 -20.09
C TYR A 77 -7.87 1.46 -19.42
N LYS A 78 -7.16 2.58 -19.62
CA LYS A 78 -5.82 2.80 -19.02
C LYS A 78 -5.86 2.85 -17.49
N VAL A 79 -6.86 3.53 -16.92
CA VAL A 79 -7.03 3.64 -15.46
C VAL A 79 -7.38 2.27 -14.89
N PHE A 80 -8.27 1.53 -15.56
CA PHE A 80 -8.65 0.19 -15.13
C PHE A 80 -7.49 -0.81 -15.16
N LYS A 81 -6.54 -0.67 -16.09
CA LYS A 81 -5.31 -1.49 -16.10
C LYS A 81 -4.47 -1.26 -14.83
N VAL A 82 -4.31 0.00 -14.40
CA VAL A 82 -3.59 0.33 -13.16
C VAL A 82 -4.31 -0.24 -11.93
N VAL A 83 -5.63 -0.11 -11.87
CA VAL A 83 -6.50 -0.67 -10.81
C VAL A 83 -6.29 -2.17 -10.63
N LYS A 84 -6.22 -2.94 -11.73
CA LYS A 84 -5.94 -4.38 -11.64
C LYS A 84 -4.59 -4.69 -11.02
N ILE A 85 -3.56 -3.90 -11.34
CA ILE A 85 -2.21 -4.06 -10.78
C ILE A 85 -2.23 -3.72 -9.29
N ILE A 86 -2.88 -2.61 -8.90
CA ILE A 86 -3.07 -2.25 -7.48
C ILE A 86 -3.72 -3.40 -6.71
N TYR A 87 -4.81 -3.96 -7.26
CA TYR A 87 -5.52 -5.06 -6.62
C TYR A 87 -4.63 -6.29 -6.40
N PHE A 88 -3.82 -6.66 -7.40
CA PHE A 88 -2.85 -7.74 -7.28
C PHE A 88 -1.84 -7.50 -6.14
N PHE A 89 -1.23 -6.32 -6.07
CA PHE A 89 -0.30 -6.00 -4.99
C PHE A 89 -0.97 -5.86 -3.63
N LEU A 90 -2.24 -5.46 -3.57
CA LEU A 90 -3.02 -5.43 -2.33
C LEU A 90 -3.18 -6.86 -1.77
N LEU A 91 -3.48 -7.83 -2.62
CA LEU A 91 -3.55 -9.24 -2.21
C LEU A 91 -2.19 -9.74 -1.72
N LEU A 92 -1.10 -9.39 -2.39
CA LEU A 92 0.25 -9.72 -1.92
C LEU A 92 0.56 -9.11 -0.55
N ASN A 93 0.13 -7.86 -0.30
CA ASN A 93 0.25 -7.24 1.02
C ASN A 93 -0.50 -8.06 2.08
N ILE A 94 -1.77 -8.44 1.84
CA ILE A 94 -2.55 -9.24 2.79
C ILE A 94 -1.83 -10.55 3.15
N VAL A 95 -1.29 -11.24 2.15
CA VAL A 95 -0.50 -12.48 2.36
C VAL A 95 0.76 -12.19 3.19
N PHE A 96 1.51 -11.13 2.84
CA PHE A 96 2.70 -10.72 3.57
C PHE A 96 2.40 -10.42 5.05
N TYR A 97 1.42 -9.59 5.35
CA TYR A 97 1.07 -9.23 6.73
C TYR A 97 0.55 -10.43 7.53
N SER A 98 -0.20 -11.32 6.88
CA SER A 98 -0.67 -12.57 7.51
C SER A 98 0.50 -13.49 7.87
N PHE A 99 1.52 -13.57 7.01
CA PHE A 99 2.74 -14.33 7.27
C PHE A 99 3.56 -13.73 8.43
N ILE A 100 3.74 -12.40 8.45
CA ILE A 100 4.42 -11.70 9.56
C ILE A 100 3.70 -11.94 10.89
N TYR A 101 2.38 -11.79 10.91
CA TYR A 101 1.57 -12.03 12.11
C TYR A 101 1.72 -13.48 12.61
N TYR A 102 1.70 -14.45 11.71
CA TYR A 102 1.89 -15.86 12.05
C TYR A 102 3.26 -16.13 12.68
N ILE A 103 4.34 -15.59 12.09
CA ILE A 103 5.70 -15.73 12.65
C ILE A 103 5.79 -15.11 14.04
N LEU A 104 5.33 -13.86 14.19
CA LEU A 104 5.38 -13.15 15.47
C LEU A 104 4.57 -13.88 16.54
N SER A 105 3.36 -14.35 16.21
CA SER A 105 2.51 -15.10 17.14
C SER A 105 3.17 -16.39 17.64
N ASN A 106 3.87 -17.11 16.76
CA ASN A 106 4.59 -18.32 17.14
C ASN A 106 5.87 -18.03 17.92
N ALA A 107 6.57 -16.93 17.64
CA ALA A 107 7.76 -16.54 18.39
C ALA A 107 7.45 -16.08 19.82
N THR A 108 6.23 -15.60 20.07
CA THR A 108 5.77 -15.15 21.40
C THR A 108 5.06 -16.24 22.22
N LYS A 109 4.94 -17.47 21.71
CA LYS A 109 4.39 -18.64 22.43
C LYS A 109 5.51 -19.42 23.08
#